data_AF-K1S179-F1
#
_entry.id   AF-K1S179-F1
#
_cell.length_a   1.000
_cell.length_b   1.000
_cell.length_c   1.000
_cell.angle_alpha   90.00
_cell.angle_beta   90.00
_cell.angle_gamma   90.00
#
_symmetry.space_group_name_H-M   'P 1'
#
loop_
_entity.id
_entity.type
_entity.pdbx_description
1 polymer ?
#
loop_
_entity_poly.entity_id
_entity_poly.type
_entity_poly.pdbx_seq_one_letter_code
_entity_poly.pdbx_strand_id
1 'polypeptide(L)'
;MLDSSDYDEQTLMRLADASDGDFEFNYTIDGLMIISRGKAAHACEPDKGYNAAAALVDLISNVYTTKETGSICSFIDYAINKETNGRSLGLKMSDAVSGSLTVNLSSVNIEGQTAKAVFDIRYPVTVSGNRVLKQFKKVAKISDLKVTVLNHEEPLYADKDSKLVKLLSDAYESVTGEKAELYS
;
A
#
# COMPACT_ATOMS: atom_id res chain seq x y z
N MET A 1 -28.55 19.48 21.71
CA MET A 1 -27.30 19.41 20.95
C MET A 1 -26.47 18.38 21.69
N LEU A 2 -26.39 17.16 21.19
CA LEU A 2 -25.52 16.12 21.75
C LEU A 2 -24.10 16.48 21.33
N ASP A 3 -23.19 16.49 22.29
CA ASP A 3 -21.76 16.75 22.11
C ASP A 3 -21.20 15.69 21.16
N SER A 4 -20.92 16.06 19.91
CA SER A 4 -20.54 15.09 18.88
C SER A 4 -19.13 14.55 19.09
N SER A 5 -18.25 15.28 19.78
CA SER A 5 -16.88 14.83 20.07
C SER A 5 -16.87 13.53 20.86
N ASP A 6 -17.64 13.45 21.95
CA ASP A 6 -17.65 12.26 22.81
C ASP A 6 -18.22 11.03 22.10
N TYR A 7 -19.18 11.24 21.19
CA TYR A 7 -19.76 10.16 20.39
C TYR A 7 -18.79 9.65 19.31
N ASP A 8 -18.07 10.55 18.66
CA ASP A 8 -17.08 10.20 17.64
C ASP A 8 -15.90 9.46 18.26
N GLU A 9 -15.43 9.89 19.43
CA GLU A 9 -14.38 9.20 20.19
C GLU A 9 -14.79 7.78 20.61
N GLN A 10 -15.99 7.60 21.16
CA GLN A 10 -16.49 6.28 21.52
C GLN A 10 -16.64 5.38 20.28
N THR A 11 -17.05 5.95 19.16
CA THR A 11 -17.16 5.21 17.90
C THR A 11 -15.79 4.78 17.38
N LEU A 12 -14.79 5.67 17.43
CA LEU A 12 -13.39 5.36 17.08
C LEU A 12 -12.84 4.21 17.94
N MET A 13 -13.00 4.29 19.27
CA MET A 13 -12.51 3.24 20.17
C MET A 13 -13.19 1.90 19.89
N ARG A 14 -14.52 1.91 19.70
CA ARG A 14 -15.28 0.69 19.37
C ARG A 14 -14.85 0.08 18.03
N LEU A 15 -14.60 0.90 17.01
CA LEU A 15 -14.13 0.42 15.71
C LEU A 15 -12.70 -0.12 15.79
N ALA A 16 -11.84 0.53 16.58
CA ALA A 16 -10.48 0.06 16.82
C ALA A 16 -10.48 -1.31 17.49
N ASP A 17 -11.27 -1.49 18.56
CA ASP A 17 -11.44 -2.77 19.27
C ASP A 17 -12.00 -3.90 18.38
N ALA A 18 -12.80 -3.55 17.38
CA ALA A 18 -13.39 -4.50 16.43
C ALA A 18 -12.49 -4.81 15.22
N SER A 19 -11.34 -4.15 15.10
CA SER A 19 -10.43 -4.26 13.96
C SER A 19 -9.21 -5.13 14.29
N ASP A 20 -8.48 -5.56 13.26
CA ASP A 20 -7.18 -6.24 13.41
C ASP A 20 -6.01 -5.27 13.66
N GLY A 21 -6.29 -3.96 13.84
CA GLY A 21 -5.26 -2.94 14.02
C GLY A 21 -4.85 -2.75 15.48
N ASP A 22 -3.59 -2.38 15.69
CA ASP A 22 -3.08 -1.95 16.99
C ASP A 22 -3.16 -0.43 17.08
N PHE A 23 -4.03 0.07 17.95
CA PHE A 23 -4.30 1.49 18.13
C PHE A 23 -4.12 1.92 19.58
N GLU A 24 -3.48 3.07 19.75
CA GLU A 24 -3.28 3.72 21.04
C GLU A 24 -3.90 5.12 21.00
N PHE A 25 -4.68 5.44 22.02
CA PHE A 25 -5.43 6.68 22.13
C PHE A 25 -4.87 7.52 23.27
N ASN A 26 -4.45 8.74 22.98
CA ASN A 26 -3.81 9.65 23.92
C ASN A 26 -4.50 11.01 23.92
N TYR A 27 -4.98 11.44 25.08
CA TYR A 27 -5.55 12.78 25.24
C TYR A 27 -4.43 13.82 25.37
N THR A 28 -4.49 14.85 24.53
CA THR A 28 -3.54 15.96 24.51
C THR A 28 -4.28 17.28 24.73
N ILE A 29 -3.53 18.36 24.95
CA ILE A 29 -4.11 19.71 25.04
C ILE A 29 -4.80 20.15 23.74
N ASP A 30 -4.42 19.55 22.60
CA ASP A 30 -4.92 19.86 21.27
C ASP A 30 -6.00 18.89 20.78
N GLY A 31 -6.43 17.95 21.65
CA GLY A 31 -7.45 16.93 21.34
C GLY A 31 -6.93 15.50 21.40
N LEU A 32 -7.67 14.58 20.77
CA LEU A 32 -7.36 13.16 20.75
C LEU A 32 -6.25 12.85 19.73
N MET A 33 -5.13 12.31 20.22
CA MET A 33 -4.07 11.73 19.40
C MET A 33 -4.31 10.23 19.26
N ILE A 34 -4.29 9.74 18.01
CA ILE A 34 -4.42 8.32 17.69
C ILE A 34 -3.11 7.85 17.08
N ILE A 35 -2.51 6.82 17.65
CA ILE A 35 -1.31 6.17 17.14
C ILE A 35 -1.72 4.80 16.62
N SER A 36 -1.51 4.55 15.33
CA SER A 36 -1.64 3.21 14.75
C SER A 36 -0.27 2.56 14.64
N ARG A 37 -0.16 1.31 15.08
CA ARG A 37 1.03 0.48 14.96
C ARG A 37 0.76 -0.64 13.98
N GLY A 38 1.79 -0.96 13.20
CA GLY A 38 1.71 -1.98 12.18
C GLY A 38 2.94 -2.86 12.19
N LYS A 39 2.98 -3.78 11.21
CA LYS A 39 4.09 -4.71 11.03
C LYS A 39 4.80 -4.37 9.74
N ALA A 40 6.08 -4.00 9.85
CA ALA A 40 6.90 -3.71 8.68
C ALA A 40 7.11 -4.98 7.84
N ALA A 41 7.06 -4.82 6.52
CA ALA A 41 7.42 -5.83 5.54
C ALA A 41 8.13 -5.15 4.36
N HIS A 42 8.87 -5.94 3.58
CA HIS A 42 9.47 -5.43 2.36
C HIS A 42 8.36 -5.03 1.38
N ALA A 43 8.50 -3.91 0.67
CA ALA A 43 7.50 -3.42 -0.29
C ALA A 43 7.15 -4.41 -1.43
N CYS A 44 7.92 -5.49 -1.58
CA CYS A 44 7.65 -6.55 -2.55
C CYS A 44 6.65 -7.59 -2.05
N GLU A 45 6.55 -7.74 -0.72
CA GLU A 45 5.66 -8.68 -0.03
C GLU A 45 4.83 -7.93 1.04
N PRO A 46 4.08 -6.89 0.63
CA PRO A 46 3.32 -6.07 1.57
C PRO A 46 2.25 -6.86 2.34
N ASP A 47 1.83 -8.00 1.82
CA ASP A 47 0.90 -8.95 2.44
C ASP A 47 1.48 -9.65 3.68
N LYS A 48 2.80 -9.68 3.86
CA LYS A 48 3.45 -10.19 5.08
C LYS A 48 3.44 -9.17 6.24
N GLY A 49 3.07 -7.92 5.94
CA GLY A 49 3.02 -6.81 6.88
C GLY A 49 1.60 -6.42 7.28
N TYR A 50 1.51 -5.34 8.05
CA TYR A 50 0.25 -4.66 8.37
C TYR A 50 0.51 -3.16 8.30
N ASN A 51 -0.12 -2.48 7.34
CA ASN A 51 0.17 -1.07 7.05
C ASN A 51 -0.56 -0.15 8.04
N ALA A 52 0.19 0.44 8.97
CA ALA A 52 -0.34 1.31 10.02
C ALA A 52 -1.06 2.55 9.46
N ALA A 53 -0.55 3.14 8.37
CA ALA A 53 -1.17 4.32 7.77
C ALA A 53 -2.51 3.97 7.12
N ALA A 54 -2.58 2.86 6.39
CA ALA A 54 -3.83 2.37 5.81
C ALA A 54 -4.87 2.03 6.89
N ALA A 55 -4.44 1.36 7.97
CA ALA A 55 -5.31 1.02 9.10
C ALA A 55 -5.86 2.27 9.81
N LEU A 56 -5.01 3.29 10.02
CA LEU A 56 -5.45 4.56 10.59
C LEU A 56 -6.45 5.29 9.69
N VAL A 57 -6.19 5.32 8.38
CA VAL A 57 -7.10 5.95 7.41
C VAL A 57 -8.45 5.24 7.36
N ASP A 58 -8.47 3.90 7.36
CA ASP A 58 -9.69 3.09 7.44
C ASP A 58 -10.49 3.44 8.72
N LEU A 59 -9.82 3.49 9.88
CA LEU A 59 -10.46 3.83 11.14
C LEU A 59 -11.15 5.20 11.10
N ILE A 60 -10.42 6.25 10.69
CA ILE A 60 -10.96 7.61 10.69
C ILE A 60 -12.01 7.82 9.60
N SER A 61 -11.90 7.12 8.46
CA SER A 61 -12.84 7.27 7.33
C SER A 61 -14.19 6.59 7.61
N ASN A 62 -14.26 5.69 8.59
CA ASN A 62 -15.52 5.10 9.07
C ASN A 62 -16.27 5.99 10.08
N VAL A 63 -15.63 7.04 10.59
CA VAL A 63 -16.23 7.98 11.57
C VAL A 63 -16.48 9.35 10.94
N TYR A 64 -15.50 9.85 10.21
CA TYR A 64 -15.52 11.20 9.63
C TYR A 64 -15.84 11.18 8.14
N THR A 65 -16.47 12.24 7.66
CA THR A 65 -16.82 12.40 6.24
C THR A 65 -15.58 12.70 5.38
N THR A 66 -15.69 12.48 4.07
CA THR A 66 -14.66 12.89 3.07
C THR A 66 -14.29 14.37 3.16
N LYS A 67 -15.23 15.24 3.57
CA LYS A 67 -14.96 16.67 3.75
C LYS A 67 -14.02 16.93 4.92
N GLU A 68 -14.08 16.11 5.95
CA GLU A 68 -13.28 16.23 7.18
C GLU A 68 -11.92 15.53 7.03
N THR A 69 -11.88 14.33 6.44
CA THR A 69 -10.64 13.56 6.25
C THR A 69 -9.83 14.00 5.03
N GLY A 70 -10.46 14.67 4.08
CA GLY A 70 -9.85 15.18 2.86
C GLY A 70 -9.66 14.12 1.77
N SER A 71 -9.37 14.60 0.55
CA SER A 71 -9.32 13.77 -0.66
C SER A 71 -8.29 12.64 -0.62
N ILE A 72 -7.13 12.83 0.05
CA ILE A 72 -6.09 11.80 0.13
C ILE A 72 -6.53 10.64 1.02
N CYS A 73 -7.07 10.90 2.21
CA CYS A 73 -7.56 9.85 3.10
C CYS A 73 -8.70 9.08 2.43
N SER A 74 -9.66 9.79 1.83
CA SER A 74 -10.74 9.16 1.08
C SER A 74 -10.22 8.30 -0.08
N PHE A 75 -9.23 8.79 -0.84
CA PHE A 75 -8.60 8.00 -1.91
C PHE A 75 -7.93 6.74 -1.38
N ILE A 76 -7.14 6.85 -0.30
CA ILE A 76 -6.49 5.70 0.32
C ILE A 76 -7.54 4.68 0.75
N ASP A 77 -8.63 5.13 1.39
CA ASP A 77 -9.70 4.27 1.88
C ASP A 77 -10.38 3.49 0.74
N TYR A 78 -10.98 4.14 -0.26
CA TYR A 78 -11.72 3.39 -1.28
C TYR A 78 -10.82 2.72 -2.33
N ALA A 79 -9.63 3.26 -2.62
CA ALA A 79 -8.82 2.76 -3.72
C ALA A 79 -7.93 1.59 -3.28
N ILE A 80 -7.54 1.54 -2.00
CA ILE A 80 -6.57 0.57 -1.49
C ILE A 80 -7.07 -0.05 -0.19
N ASN A 81 -7.56 0.73 0.77
CA ASN A 81 -7.82 0.29 2.14
C ASN A 81 -6.62 -0.56 2.64
N LYS A 82 -6.85 -1.80 3.08
CA LYS A 82 -5.83 -2.78 3.49
C LYS A 82 -5.40 -3.72 2.36
N GLU A 83 -5.84 -3.49 1.12
CA GLU A 83 -5.47 -4.33 -0.03
C GLU A 83 -4.02 -4.10 -0.47
N THR A 84 -3.37 -5.18 -0.86
CA THR A 84 -1.99 -5.17 -1.35
C THR A 84 -1.85 -5.57 -2.81
N ASN A 85 -2.96 -5.95 -3.47
CA ASN A 85 -2.97 -6.53 -4.82
C ASN A 85 -3.58 -5.59 -5.88
N GLY A 86 -3.94 -4.36 -5.50
CA GLY A 86 -4.50 -3.35 -6.40
C GLY A 86 -5.89 -3.66 -6.95
N ARG A 87 -6.69 -4.53 -6.31
CA ARG A 87 -8.04 -4.88 -6.78
C ARG A 87 -8.95 -3.66 -6.89
N SER A 88 -9.02 -2.85 -5.85
CA SER A 88 -9.88 -1.66 -5.79
C SER A 88 -9.40 -0.54 -6.72
N LEU A 89 -8.10 -0.52 -7.08
CA LEU A 89 -7.55 0.30 -8.16
C LEU A 89 -7.91 -0.20 -9.57
N GLY A 90 -8.50 -1.39 -9.71
CA GLY A 90 -8.68 -2.05 -11.02
C GLY A 90 -7.36 -2.52 -11.63
N LEU A 91 -6.38 -2.83 -10.78
CA LEU A 91 -5.02 -3.24 -11.14
C LEU A 91 -4.68 -4.68 -10.73
N LYS A 92 -5.62 -5.45 -10.18
CA LYS A 92 -5.36 -6.85 -9.86
C LYS A 92 -5.06 -7.65 -11.14
N MET A 93 -3.81 -8.05 -11.28
CA MET A 93 -3.29 -8.82 -12.42
C MET A 93 -2.06 -9.63 -12.00
N SER A 94 -1.75 -10.66 -12.78
CA SER A 94 -0.60 -11.53 -12.58
C SER A 94 -0.17 -12.16 -13.89
N ASP A 95 1.08 -12.60 -13.99
CA ASP A 95 1.54 -13.54 -15.01
C ASP A 95 2.26 -14.73 -14.40
N ALA A 96 2.53 -15.73 -15.24
CA ALA A 96 3.17 -16.97 -14.81
C ALA A 96 4.67 -16.83 -14.54
N VAL A 97 5.28 -15.72 -14.96
CA VAL A 97 6.74 -15.55 -15.02
C VAL A 97 7.26 -14.69 -13.89
N SER A 98 6.50 -13.67 -13.47
CA SER A 98 6.89 -12.65 -12.50
C SER A 98 5.86 -12.46 -11.40
N GLY A 99 4.80 -13.27 -11.42
CA GLY A 99 3.80 -13.33 -10.37
C GLY A 99 2.78 -12.19 -10.44
N SER A 100 2.30 -11.79 -9.26
CA SER A 100 1.19 -10.85 -9.12
C SER A 100 1.65 -9.40 -8.97
N LEU A 101 0.83 -8.47 -9.43
CA LEU A 101 0.98 -7.05 -9.11
C LEU A 101 0.82 -6.84 -7.61
N THR A 102 1.72 -6.06 -7.02
CA THR A 102 1.61 -5.58 -5.63
C THR A 102 1.50 -4.06 -5.58
N VAL A 103 0.76 -3.57 -4.60
CA VAL A 103 0.61 -2.16 -4.27
C VAL A 103 0.95 -2.00 -2.79
N ASN A 104 1.92 -1.14 -2.49
CA ASN A 104 2.28 -0.79 -1.13
C ASN A 104 2.10 0.72 -0.91
N LEU A 105 1.32 1.11 0.10
CA LEU A 105 1.27 2.48 0.59
C LEU A 105 2.53 2.75 1.43
N SER A 106 3.56 3.27 0.79
CA SER A 106 4.89 3.45 1.40
C SER A 106 4.92 4.57 2.44
N SER A 107 4.18 5.66 2.23
CA SER A 107 4.07 6.73 3.22
C SER A 107 2.85 7.62 2.99
N VAL A 108 2.37 8.22 4.08
CA VAL A 108 1.37 9.29 4.08
C VAL A 108 1.91 10.42 4.94
N ASN A 109 1.91 11.64 4.41
CA ASN A 109 2.26 12.85 5.14
C ASN A 109 1.18 13.89 4.88
N ILE A 110 0.59 14.40 5.96
CA ILE A 110 -0.43 15.45 5.93
C ILE A 110 0.04 16.52 6.92
N GLU A 111 0.32 17.71 6.43
CA GLU A 111 0.82 18.82 7.22
C GLU A 111 0.24 20.15 6.69
N GLY A 112 -0.53 20.83 7.54
CA GLY A 112 -1.22 22.06 7.17
C GLY A 112 -2.13 21.85 5.96
N GLN A 113 -1.84 22.56 4.86
CA GLN A 113 -2.59 22.46 3.60
C GLN A 113 -1.97 21.47 2.58
N THR A 114 -0.90 20.76 2.95
CA THR A 114 -0.22 19.82 2.07
C THR A 114 -0.53 18.40 2.50
N ALA A 115 -0.94 17.57 1.56
CA ALA A 115 -1.11 16.14 1.78
C ALA A 115 -0.40 15.38 0.65
N LYS A 116 0.33 14.32 1.00
CA LYS A 116 1.06 13.47 0.06
C LYS A 116 0.99 12.00 0.50
N ALA A 117 0.58 11.14 -0.42
CA ALA A 117 0.71 9.69 -0.28
C ALA A 117 1.67 9.16 -1.34
N VAL A 118 2.54 8.23 -0.96
CA VAL A 118 3.52 7.59 -1.85
C VAL A 118 3.19 6.10 -1.95
N PHE A 119 3.18 5.61 -3.19
CA PHE A 119 2.90 4.21 -3.50
C PHE A 119 4.09 3.58 -4.20
N ASP A 120 4.44 2.36 -3.80
CA ASP A 120 5.31 1.44 -4.54
C ASP A 120 4.40 0.42 -5.24
N ILE A 121 4.52 0.32 -6.57
CA ILE A 121 3.72 -0.61 -7.38
C ILE A 121 4.66 -1.44 -8.21
N ARG A 122 4.64 -2.76 -7.96
CA ARG A 122 5.37 -3.74 -8.77
C ARG A 122 4.38 -4.46 -9.65
N TYR A 123 4.64 -4.53 -10.94
CA TYR A 123 3.72 -5.10 -11.90
C TYR A 123 4.39 -6.20 -12.73
N PRO A 124 3.61 -7.16 -13.27
CA PRO A 124 4.17 -8.28 -13.99
C PRO A 124 4.89 -7.86 -15.29
N VAL A 125 5.90 -8.60 -15.70
CA VAL A 125 6.74 -8.29 -16.88
C VAL A 125 5.95 -8.26 -18.19
N THR A 126 4.82 -8.95 -18.24
CA THR A 126 3.90 -8.93 -19.40
C THR A 126 3.02 -7.68 -19.47
N VAL A 127 3.11 -6.77 -18.49
CA VAL A 127 2.26 -5.59 -18.35
C VAL A 127 3.06 -4.32 -18.60
N SER A 128 2.52 -3.39 -19.38
CA SER A 128 3.12 -2.07 -19.56
C SER A 128 2.88 -1.16 -18.35
N GLY A 129 3.94 -0.54 -17.82
CA GLY A 129 3.86 0.47 -16.76
C GLY A 129 2.93 1.65 -17.11
N ASN A 130 2.82 2.01 -18.41
CA ASN A 130 1.88 3.04 -18.86
C ASN A 130 0.41 2.66 -18.62
N ARG A 131 0.06 1.37 -18.76
CA ARG A 131 -1.29 0.87 -18.45
C ARG A 131 -1.59 1.02 -16.97
N VAL A 132 -0.64 0.65 -16.12
CA VAL A 132 -0.73 0.78 -14.65
C VAL A 132 -0.91 2.24 -14.26
N LEU A 133 -0.03 3.12 -14.75
CA LEU A 133 -0.06 4.55 -14.46
C LEU A 133 -1.36 5.23 -14.93
N LYS A 134 -1.86 4.88 -16.12
CA LYS A 134 -3.09 5.44 -16.67
C LYS A 134 -4.30 5.06 -15.81
N GLN A 135 -4.38 3.81 -15.39
CA GLN A 135 -5.45 3.34 -14.53
C GLN A 135 -5.37 3.99 -13.13
N PHE A 136 -4.18 4.05 -12.53
CA PHE A 136 -3.99 4.73 -11.25
C PHE A 136 -4.42 6.20 -11.31
N LYS A 137 -3.97 6.94 -12.34
CA LYS A 137 -4.38 8.34 -12.60
C LYS A 137 -5.88 8.49 -12.77
N LYS A 138 -6.54 7.54 -13.44
CA LYS A 138 -7.99 7.55 -13.64
C LYS A 138 -8.73 7.49 -12.31
N VAL A 139 -8.33 6.58 -11.41
CA VAL A 139 -8.95 6.43 -10.08
C VAL A 139 -8.65 7.66 -9.22
N ALA A 140 -7.39 8.11 -9.16
CA ALA A 140 -7.00 9.29 -8.38
C ALA A 140 -7.73 10.58 -8.78
N LYS A 141 -8.07 10.71 -10.07
CA LYS A 141 -8.83 11.86 -10.59
C LYS A 141 -10.25 11.95 -10.04
N ILE A 142 -10.86 10.85 -9.57
CA ILE A 142 -12.18 10.87 -8.93
C ILE A 142 -12.17 11.74 -7.66
N SER A 143 -11.02 11.78 -6.97
CA SER A 143 -10.79 12.61 -5.78
C SER A 143 -10.04 13.92 -6.08
N ASP A 144 -9.98 14.33 -7.36
CA ASP A 144 -9.21 15.51 -7.83
C ASP A 144 -7.72 15.51 -7.43
N LEU A 145 -7.12 14.32 -7.27
CA LEU A 145 -5.71 14.19 -6.89
C LEU A 145 -4.78 14.24 -8.11
N LYS A 146 -3.65 14.93 -7.92
CA LYS A 146 -2.54 14.93 -8.88
C LYS A 146 -1.59 13.77 -8.62
N VAL A 147 -1.28 13.01 -9.66
CA VAL A 147 -0.32 11.89 -9.61
C VAL A 147 0.96 12.26 -10.36
N THR A 148 2.09 12.12 -9.68
CA THR A 148 3.44 12.29 -10.23
C THR A 148 4.23 11.00 -10.04
N VAL A 149 4.98 10.60 -11.07
CA VAL A 149 5.90 9.46 -10.98
C VAL A 149 7.20 9.95 -10.35
N LEU A 150 7.60 9.35 -9.22
CA LEU A 150 8.86 9.70 -8.53
C LEU A 150 10.05 8.93 -9.10
N ASN A 151 9.86 7.64 -9.36
CA ASN A 151 10.81 6.75 -10.03
C ASN A 151 10.02 5.70 -10.83
N HIS A 152 10.61 5.16 -11.90
CA HIS A 152 10.03 4.05 -12.65
C HIS A 152 11.15 3.22 -13.27
N GLU A 153 11.16 1.94 -12.90
CA GLU A 153 12.02 0.91 -13.50
C GLU A 153 11.12 -0.10 -14.22
N GLU A 154 11.48 -0.47 -15.43
CA GLU A 154 10.77 -1.52 -16.18
C GLU A 154 11.14 -2.90 -15.62
N PRO A 155 10.17 -3.84 -15.52
CA PRO A 155 10.46 -5.22 -15.15
C PRO A 155 11.53 -5.81 -16.06
N LEU A 156 12.58 -6.32 -15.44
CA LEU A 156 13.64 -7.03 -16.13
C LEU A 156 13.36 -8.52 -16.04
N TYR A 157 13.23 -9.18 -17.19
CA TYR A 157 13.15 -10.63 -17.28
C TYR A 157 14.40 -11.19 -17.95
N ALA A 158 15.04 -12.14 -17.28
CA ALA A 158 16.11 -12.95 -17.85
C ALA A 158 15.63 -14.40 -17.97
N ASP A 159 15.79 -14.99 -19.15
CA ASP A 159 15.43 -16.39 -19.36
C ASP A 159 16.26 -17.30 -18.44
N LYS A 160 15.57 -18.12 -17.64
CA LYS A 160 16.18 -19.12 -16.75
C LYS A 160 17.10 -20.09 -17.49
N ASP A 161 16.82 -20.31 -18.77
CA ASP A 161 17.57 -21.21 -19.63
C ASP A 161 18.76 -20.53 -20.33
N SER A 162 18.95 -19.23 -20.13
CA SER A 162 20.06 -18.47 -20.68
C SER A 162 21.41 -18.98 -20.16
N LYS A 163 22.44 -18.83 -20.99
CA LYS A 163 23.81 -19.27 -20.64
C LYS A 163 24.33 -18.62 -19.35
N LEU A 164 23.99 -17.35 -19.12
CA LEU A 164 24.43 -16.62 -17.93
C LEU A 164 23.77 -17.16 -16.66
N VAL A 165 22.43 -17.33 -16.66
CA VAL A 165 21.69 -17.81 -15.49
C VAL A 165 22.13 -19.22 -15.12
N LYS A 166 22.31 -20.11 -16.11
CA LYS A 166 22.84 -21.46 -15.89
C LYS A 166 24.23 -21.44 -15.28
N LEU A 167 25.16 -20.65 -15.85
CA LEU A 167 26.52 -20.55 -15.34
C LEU A 167 26.58 -20.10 -13.87
N LEU A 168 25.75 -19.12 -13.49
CA LEU A 168 25.70 -18.62 -12.11
C LEU A 168 25.03 -19.63 -11.17
N SER A 169 23.99 -20.34 -11.64
CA SER A 169 23.30 -21.38 -10.87
C SER A 169 24.24 -22.56 -10.58
N ASP A 170 24.96 -23.02 -11.60
CA ASP A 170 25.93 -24.11 -11.47
C ASP A 170 27.08 -23.72 -10.52
N ALA A 171 27.56 -22.47 -10.62
CA ALA A 171 28.57 -21.95 -9.70
C ALA A 171 28.07 -21.91 -8.25
N TYR A 172 26.83 -21.45 -8.03
CA TYR A 172 26.21 -21.43 -6.71
C TYR A 172 26.09 -22.85 -6.12
N GLU A 173 25.58 -23.81 -6.89
CA GLU A 173 25.44 -25.20 -6.45
C GLU A 173 26.80 -25.85 -6.18
N SER A 174 27.82 -25.54 -7.00
CA SER A 174 29.17 -26.08 -6.79
C SER A 174 29.83 -25.63 -5.48
N VAL A 175 29.49 -24.44 -4.99
CA VAL A 175 30.09 -23.86 -3.77
C VAL A 175 29.27 -24.20 -2.53
N THR A 176 27.94 -24.18 -2.65
CA THR A 176 27.03 -24.35 -1.51
C THR A 176 26.58 -25.80 -1.32
N GLY A 177 26.56 -26.60 -2.39
CA GLY A 177 25.93 -27.91 -2.41
C GLY A 177 24.40 -27.87 -2.48
N GLU A 178 23.80 -26.68 -2.60
CA GLU A 178 22.35 -26.48 -2.69
C GLU A 178 21.96 -26.06 -4.10
N LYS A 179 20.79 -26.52 -4.56
CA LYS A 179 20.26 -26.08 -5.86
C LYS A 179 19.88 -24.60 -5.79
N ALA A 180 20.32 -23.84 -6.79
CA ALA A 180 19.91 -22.45 -6.92
C ALA A 180 18.40 -22.35 -7.18
N GLU A 181 17.66 -21.76 -6.23
CA GLU A 181 16.27 -21.37 -6.46
C GLU A 181 16.25 -20.07 -7.27
N LEU A 182 15.77 -20.17 -8.51
CA LEU A 182 15.61 -19.02 -9.38
C LEU A 182 14.31 -18.30 -9.04
N TYR A 183 14.43 -17.06 -8.58
CA TYR A 183 13.28 -16.17 -8.41
C TYR A 183 12.71 -15.78 -9.77
N SER A 184 11.40 -15.93 -9.87
CA SER A 184 10.58 -15.60 -11.04
C SER A 184 9.87 -14.28 -10.78
#